data_AF-A0A3A1WRR0-F1
#
_entry.id   AF-A0A3A1WRR0-F1
#
_cell.length_a   1.000
_cell.length_b   1.000
_cell.length_c   1.000
_cell.angle_alpha   90.00
_cell.angle_beta   90.00
_cell.angle_gamma   90.00
#
_symmetry.space_group_name_H-M   'P 1'
#
loop_
_entity.id
_entity.type
_entity.pdbx_description
1 polymer ?
#
loop_
_entity_poly.entity_id
_entity_poly.type
_entity_poly.pdbx_seq_one_letter_code
_entity_poly.pdbx_strand_id
1 'polypeptide(L)' 'ILISSHMLSEIELIADDIGILNHGHLLFEGSLDELRQHALQSGFASDNLEDMFLSMIDEDNKIRKQSARL' A
#
# COMPACT_ATOMS: atom_id res chain seq x y z
N ILE A 1 18.20 5.35 5.14
CA ILE A 1 18.47 3.89 5.23
C ILE A 1 17.28 3.21 4.57
N LEU A 2 17.49 2.18 3.74
CA LEU A 2 16.37 1.44 3.15
C LEU A 2 16.15 0.14 3.92
N ILE A 3 14.92 -0.09 4.37
CA ILE A 3 14.51 -1.30 5.06
C ILE A 3 13.36 -1.92 4.27
N SER A 4 13.51 -3.18 3.86
CA SER A 4 12.43 -3.95 3.26
C SER A 4 11.85 -4.92 4.28
N SER A 5 10.56 -4.78 4.61
CA SER A 5 9.83 -5.74 5.43
C SER A 5 8.46 -6.02 4.83
N HIS A 6 7.91 -7.17 5.17
CA HIS A 6 6.52 -7.54 4.89
C HIS A 6 5.65 -7.43 6.16
N MET A 7 6.26 -7.21 7.33
CA MET A 7 5.56 -7.01 8.58
C MET A 7 5.30 -5.51 8.78
N LEU A 8 4.06 -5.09 8.56
CA LEU A 8 3.69 -3.67 8.58
C LEU A 8 3.79 -3.04 9.97
N SER A 9 3.53 -3.81 11.03
CA SER A 9 3.65 -3.34 12.42
C SER A 9 5.08 -2.92 12.79
N GLU A 10 6.10 -3.52 12.18
CA GLU A 10 7.50 -3.11 12.38
C GLU A 10 7.80 -1.82 11.61
N ILE A 11 7.30 -1.70 10.38
CA ILE A 11 7.49 -0.52 9.53
C ILE A 11 6.82 0.71 10.15
N GLU A 12 5.62 0.58 10.71
CA GLU A 12 4.94 1.68 11.42
C GLU A 12 5.75 2.25 12.58
N LEU A 13 6.59 1.44 13.22
CA LEU A 13 7.36 1.86 14.39
C LEU A 13 8.65 2.60 14.01
N ILE A 14 9.22 2.32 12.83
CA ILE A 14 10.60 2.72 12.49
C ILE A 14 10.72 3.56 11.23
N ALA A 15 9.70 3.58 10.37
CA ALA A 15 9.79 4.21 9.06
C ALA A 15 9.27 5.64 9.08
N ASP A 16 10.07 6.57 8.57
CA ASP A 16 9.65 7.95 8.30
C ASP A 16 8.76 8.00 7.04
N ASP A 17 9.16 7.26 6.01
CA ASP A 17 8.46 7.12 4.73
C ASP A 17 8.24 5.65 4.38
N ILE A 18 7.16 5.36 3.67
CA ILE A 18 6.76 4.03 3.22
C ILE A 18 6.59 3.99 1.70
N GLY A 19 7.06 2.90 1.09
CA GLY A 19 6.80 2.56 -0.30
C GLY A 19 6.04 1.25 -0.40
N ILE A 20 4.92 1.23 -1.13
CA ILE A 20 4.13 0.03 -1.41
C ILE A 20 4.44 -0.42 -2.82
N LEU A 21 5.02 -1.61 -2.96
CA LEU A 21 5.42 -2.21 -4.23
C LEU A 21 4.61 -3.48 -4.47
N ASN A 22 4.02 -3.61 -5.67
CA ASN A 22 3.34 -4.83 -6.11
C ASN A 22 3.74 -5.20 -7.53
N HIS A 23 4.07 -6.48 -7.76
CA HIS A 23 4.44 -6.99 -9.09
C HIS A 23 5.48 -6.14 -9.85
N GLY A 24 6.42 -5.50 -9.13
CA GLY A 24 7.45 -4.64 -9.74
C GLY A 24 7.00 -3.20 -10.03
N HIS A 25 5.81 -2.81 -9.57
CA HIS A 25 5.28 -1.45 -9.69
C HIS A 25 5.14 -0.80 -8.31
N LEU A 26 5.55 0.46 -8.23
CA LEU A 26 5.32 1.30 -7.06
C LEU A 26 3.87 1.79 -7.10
N LEU A 27 3.05 1.33 -6.15
CA LEU A 27 1.66 1.74 -6.02
C LEU A 27 1.53 3.02 -5.20
N PHE A 28 2.43 3.22 -4.24
CA PHE A 28 2.47 4.39 -3.38
C PHE A 28 3.88 4.62 -2.85
N GLU A 29 4.26 5.88 -2.64
CA GLU A 29 5.47 6.30 -1.94
C GLU A 29 5.18 7.61 -1.21
N GLY A 30 5.53 7.69 0.07
CA GLY A 30 5.35 8.88 0.90
C GLY A 30 5.27 8.55 2.39
N SER A 31 4.88 9.51 3.20
CA SER A 31 4.68 9.33 4.64
C SER A 31 3.43 8.48 4.96
N LEU A 32 3.37 7.95 6.18
CA LEU A 32 2.17 7.22 6.67
C LEU A 32 0.91 8.11 6.66
N ASP A 33 1.05 9.40 6.93
CA ASP A 33 -0.08 10.33 6.90
C ASP A 33 -0.59 10.56 5.47
N GLU A 34 0.31 10.68 4.49
CA GLU A 34 -0.06 10.75 3.08
C GLU A 34 -0.74 9.47 2.61
N LEU A 35 -0.29 8.30 3.08
CA LEU A 35 -0.92 7.03 2.78
C LEU A 35 -2.35 6.96 3.34
N ARG A 36 -2.58 7.44 4.57
CA ARG A 36 -3.93 7.55 5.16
C ARG A 36 -4.82 8.50 4.36
N GLN A 37 -4.30 9.65 3.95
CA GLN A 37 -5.04 10.58 3.10
C GLN A 37 -5.39 9.97 1.74
N HIS A 38 -4.45 9.24 1.13
CA HIS A 38 -4.67 8.53 -0.12
C HIS A 38 -5.79 7.49 0.03
N ALA A 39 -5.77 6.70 1.11
CA ALA A 39 -6.80 5.71 1.37
C ALA A 39 -8.18 6.32 1.60
N LEU A 40 -8.27 7.43 2.32
CA LEU A 40 -9.51 8.19 2.51
C LEU A 40 -10.08 8.69 1.18
N GLN A 41 -9.23 9.16 0.27
CA GLN A 41 -9.64 9.63 -1.06
C GLN A 41 -10.10 8.49 -1.98
N SER A 42 -9.45 7.33 -1.89
CA SER A 42 -9.79 6.14 -2.68
C SER A 42 -10.98 5.35 -2.11
N GLY A 43 -11.44 5.68 -0.89
CA GLY A 43 -12.58 5.01 -0.24
C GLY A 43 -12.23 3.68 0.42
N PHE A 44 -10.96 3.45 0.76
CA PHE A 44 -10.54 2.25 1.49
C PHE A 44 -10.87 2.36 2.99
N ALA A 45 -11.06 1.20 3.63
CA ALA A 45 -11.19 1.13 5.08
C ALA A 45 -9.89 1.58 5.76
N SER A 46 -9.99 2.44 6.78
CA SER A 46 -8.85 3.15 7.38
C SER A 46 -8.53 2.69 8.81
N ASP A 47 -8.99 1.50 9.22
CA ASP A 47 -8.84 1.08 10.62
C ASP A 47 -7.37 0.83 11.01
N ASN A 48 -6.52 0.39 10.07
CA ASN A 48 -5.08 0.24 10.27
C ASN A 48 -4.31 0.21 8.93
N LEU A 49 -2.98 0.29 9.01
CA LEU A 49 -2.10 0.27 7.83
C LEU A 49 -2.21 -1.05 7.03
N GLU A 50 -2.44 -2.17 7.71
CA GLU A 50 -2.56 -3.47 7.08
C GLU A 50 -3.78 -3.57 6.16
N ASP A 51 -4.94 -3.12 6.63
CA ASP A 51 -6.17 -3.10 5.84
C ASP A 51 -6.05 -2.18 4.62
N MET A 52 -5.37 -1.04 4.78
CA MET A 52 -5.09 -0.12 3.68
C MET A 52 -4.17 -0.75 2.64
N PHE A 53 -3.09 -1.40 3.08
CA PHE A 53 -2.17 -2.14 2.21
C PHE A 53 -2.91 -3.24 1.45
N LEU A 54 -3.67 -4.09 2.15
CA LEU A 54 -4.41 -5.19 1.55
C LEU A 54 -5.41 -4.69 0.50
N SER A 55 -6.11 -3.59 0.79
CA SER A 55 -7.08 -2.99 -0.14
C SER A 55 -6.40 -2.51 -1.43
N MET A 56 -5.27 -1.81 -1.31
CA MET A 56 -4.50 -1.30 -2.45
C MET A 56 -3.94 -2.43 -3.32
N ILE A 57 -3.40 -3.49 -2.69
CA ILE A 57 -2.87 -4.67 -3.40
C ILE A 57 -3.99 -5.45 -4.09
N ASP A 58 -5.15 -5.63 -3.43
CA ASP A 58 -6.27 -6.35 -4.01
C ASP A 58 -6.87 -5.59 -5.22
N GLU A 59 -6.96 -4.26 -5.15
CA GLU A 59 -7.40 -3.44 -6.29
C GLU A 59 -6.43 -3.56 -7.49
N ASP A 60 -5.13 -3.37 -7.29
CA ASP A 60 -4.12 -3.49 -8.36
C ASP A 60 -4.13 -4.91 -8.97
N ASN A 61 -4.27 -5.95 -8.14
CA ASN A 61 -4.38 -7.33 -8.61
C ASN A 61 -5.66 -7.58 -9.43
N LYS A 62 -6.80 -6.97 -9.06
CA LYS A 62 -8.05 -7.05 -9.83
C LYS A 62 -7.89 -6.40 -11.20
N ILE A 63 -7.32 -5.20 -11.25
CA ILE A 63 -7.06 -4.47 -12.51
C ILE A 63 -6.20 -5.33 -13.44
N ARG A 64 -5.08 -5.86 -12.94
CA ARG A 64 -4.16 -6.70 -13.72
C ARG A 64 -4.81 -7.99 -14.22
N LYS A 65 -5.60 -8.68 -13.39
CA LYS A 65 -6.32 -9.90 -13.80
C LYS A 65 -7.33 -9.62 -14.91
N GLN A 66 -7.92 -8.43 -14.94
CA GLN A 66 -8.83 -8.02 -16.01
C GLN A 66 -8.07 -7.72 -17.31
N SER A 67 -6.92 -7.04 -17.23
CA SER A 67 -6.08 -6.74 -18.40
C SER A 67 -5.43 -7.97 -19.03
N ALA A 68 -5.11 -9.00 -18.24
CA ALA A 68 -4.50 -10.24 -18.73
C ALA A 68 -5.50 -11.22 -19.38
N ARG A 69 -6.81 -10.93 -19.31
CA ARG A 69 -7.89 -11.75 -19.93
C ARG A 69 -8.39 -11.20 -21.27
N LEU A 70 -7.83 -10.08 -21.75
CA LEU A 70 -8.03 -9.50 -23.07
C LEU A 70 -6.91 -9.93 -24.02
#